data_AF-A0A0F8P9R9-F1
#
_entry.id   AF-A0A0F8P9R9-F1
#
_cell.length_a   1.000
_cell.length_b   1.000
_cell.length_c   1.000
_cell.angle_alpha   90.00
_cell.angle_beta   90.00
_cell.angle_gamma   90.00
#
_symmetry.space_group_name_H-M   'P 1'
#
loop_
_entity.id
_entity.type
_entity.pdbx_description
1 polymer ?
#
loop_
_entity_poly.entity_id
_entity_poly.type
_entity_poly.pdbx_seq_one_letter_code
_entity_poly.pdbx_strand_id
1 'polypeptide(L)'
;MLTPAFAHIPVFEGGGKSPETATHVENPEKSRVLYGQLSEENIHYYSFEVEKGERILLGFIVPAGLEGRIYDPEVDITGAEFFTPDLILMGPGLSSEGEVPENSDYSHH
;
A
#
# COMPACT_ATOMS: atom_id res chain seq x y z
N MET A 1 -3.95 33.72 -10.07
CA MET A 1 -4.60 32.52 -10.65
C MET A 1 -4.45 31.40 -9.65
N LEU A 2 -5.56 30.84 -9.15
CA LEU A 2 -5.54 29.63 -8.31
C LEU A 2 -5.50 28.44 -9.27
N THR A 3 -4.38 27.74 -9.35
CA THR A 3 -4.32 26.44 -10.01
C THR A 3 -5.17 25.48 -9.19
N PRO A 4 -6.17 24.80 -9.78
CA PRO A 4 -6.92 23.79 -9.06
C PRO A 4 -5.93 22.72 -8.58
N ALA A 5 -5.92 22.48 -7.27
CA ALA A 5 -5.24 21.31 -6.74
C ALA A 5 -5.94 20.09 -7.35
N PHE A 6 -5.19 19.27 -8.11
CA PHE A 6 -5.70 17.99 -8.58
C PHE A 6 -6.00 17.13 -7.34
N ALA A 7 -7.25 17.19 -6.89
CA ALA A 7 -7.77 16.35 -5.84
C ALA A 7 -7.96 14.96 -6.45
N HIS A 8 -7.04 14.05 -6.14
CA HIS A 8 -7.05 12.63 -6.51
C HIS A 8 -6.79 12.33 -7.99
N ILE A 9 -5.54 11.98 -8.32
CA ILE A 9 -5.21 11.24 -9.55
C ILE A 9 -5.11 9.77 -9.13
N PRO A 10 -6.07 8.91 -9.50
CA PRO A 10 -5.98 7.50 -9.22
C PRO A 10 -4.82 6.92 -10.04
N VAL A 11 -3.84 6.35 -9.34
CA VAL A 11 -2.76 5.59 -9.96
C VAL A 11 -3.16 4.13 -9.88
N PHE A 12 -3.31 3.50 -11.04
CA PHE A 12 -3.58 2.07 -11.19
C PHE A 12 -2.30 1.38 -11.63
N GLU A 13 -1.95 0.32 -10.93
CA GLU A 13 -0.61 -0.26 -10.98
C GLU A 13 -0.32 -1.07 -12.25
N GLY A 14 0.94 -1.02 -12.68
CA GLY A 14 1.54 -1.97 -13.63
C GLY A 14 2.98 -2.39 -13.27
N GLY A 15 3.55 -1.85 -12.18
CA GLY A 15 4.92 -2.08 -11.70
C GLY A 15 4.96 -2.46 -10.21
N GLY A 16 6.15 -2.53 -9.60
CA GLY A 16 6.29 -2.82 -8.17
C GLY A 16 6.23 -4.30 -7.79
N LYS A 17 6.67 -5.21 -8.68
CA LYS A 17 6.73 -6.65 -8.38
C LYS A 17 8.01 -7.07 -7.65
N SER A 18 8.98 -6.17 -7.56
CA SER A 18 10.24 -6.34 -6.84
C SER A 18 10.68 -5.00 -6.25
N PRO A 19 11.62 -4.98 -5.28
CA PRO A 19 12.18 -3.75 -4.73
C PRO A 19 12.79 -2.82 -5.80
N GLU A 20 13.46 -3.38 -6.81
CA GLU A 20 14.11 -2.61 -7.89
C GLU A 20 13.10 -1.98 -8.86
N THR A 21 11.90 -2.55 -8.93
CA THR A 21 10.82 -2.08 -9.79
C THR A 21 9.72 -1.37 -9.01
N ALA A 22 9.98 -1.03 -7.74
CA ALA A 22 9.03 -0.40 -6.83
C ALA A 22 8.38 0.84 -7.44
N THR A 23 7.06 0.95 -7.29
CA THR A 23 6.31 2.11 -7.78
C THR A 23 6.71 3.34 -6.96
N HIS A 24 7.35 4.31 -7.63
CA HIS A 24 7.82 5.52 -6.96
C HIS A 24 6.67 6.49 -6.67
N VAL A 25 6.51 6.86 -5.39
CA VAL A 25 5.50 7.81 -4.92
C VAL A 25 6.11 9.21 -4.87
N GLU A 26 5.81 10.01 -5.89
CA GLU A 26 6.32 11.38 -6.00
C GLU A 26 5.69 12.34 -4.99
N ASN A 27 6.53 13.20 -4.40
CA ASN A 27 6.13 14.22 -3.43
C ASN A 27 5.34 13.61 -2.25
N PRO A 28 5.96 12.77 -1.40
CA PRO A 28 5.28 12.10 -0.30
C PRO A 28 4.74 13.06 0.77
N GLU A 29 5.18 14.32 0.79
CA GLU A 29 4.58 15.39 1.60
C GLU A 29 3.11 15.70 1.23
N LYS A 30 2.66 15.30 0.03
CA LYS A 30 1.27 15.44 -0.40
C LYS A 30 0.51 14.16 -0.10
N SER A 31 -0.65 14.28 0.56
CA SER A 31 -1.55 13.15 0.76
C SER A 31 -2.03 12.59 -0.59
N ARG A 32 -1.81 11.28 -0.80
CA ARG A 32 -2.22 10.55 -2.00
C ARG A 32 -2.85 9.21 -1.60
N VAL A 33 -3.68 8.69 -2.49
CA VAL A 33 -4.28 7.35 -2.36
C VAL A 33 -3.91 6.57 -3.61
N LEU A 34 -3.35 5.38 -3.41
CA LEU A 34 -3.00 4.43 -4.47
C LEU A 34 -4.01 3.29 -4.42
N TYR A 35 -4.50 2.87 -5.59
CA TYR A 35 -5.47 1.78 -5.69
C TYR A 35 -4.80 0.61 -6.41
N GLY A 36 -4.71 -0.52 -5.72
CA GLY A 36 -4.15 -1.75 -6.22
C GLY A 36 -5.09 -2.93 -5.99
N GLN A 37 -4.74 -4.07 -6.57
CA GLN A 37 -5.38 -5.35 -6.29
C GLN A 37 -4.32 -6.31 -5.79
N LEU A 38 -4.55 -6.89 -4.61
CA LEU A 38 -3.67 -7.84 -3.98
C LEU A 38 -4.35 -9.22 -3.97
N SER A 39 -3.64 -10.26 -4.39
CA SER A 39 -4.00 -11.66 -4.14
C SER A 39 -3.05 -12.23 -3.10
N GLU A 40 -3.38 -13.38 -2.50
CA GLU A 40 -2.63 -13.96 -1.37
C GLU A 40 -1.12 -14.12 -1.61
N GLU A 41 -0.69 -14.33 -2.86
CA GLU A 41 0.72 -14.53 -3.22
C GLU A 41 1.44 -13.27 -3.73
N ASN A 42 0.73 -12.13 -3.88
CA ASN A 42 1.30 -10.93 -4.47
C ASN A 42 1.92 -10.03 -3.40
N ILE A 43 3.09 -9.47 -3.69
CA ILE A 43 3.69 -8.37 -2.94
C ILE A 43 3.79 -7.17 -3.88
N HIS A 44 3.37 -6.01 -3.39
CA HIS A 44 3.48 -4.75 -4.11
C HIS A 44 4.46 -3.83 -3.40
N TYR A 45 5.51 -3.45 -4.11
CA TYR A 45 6.58 -2.58 -3.62
C TYR A 45 6.32 -1.14 -4.04
N TYR A 46 6.38 -0.24 -3.05
CA TYR A 46 6.35 1.22 -3.25
C TYR A 46 7.63 1.83 -2.69
N SER A 47 8.13 2.88 -3.34
CA SER A 47 9.29 3.64 -2.87
C SER A 47 8.96 5.12 -2.77
N PHE A 48 9.58 5.80 -1.82
CA PHE A 48 9.46 7.25 -1.63
C PHE A 48 10.71 7.79 -0.94
N GLU A 49 10.96 9.08 -1.09
CA GLU A 49 12.08 9.77 -0.45
C GLU A 49 11.58 10.56 0.76
N VAL A 50 12.29 10.48 1.89
CA VAL A 50 12.01 11.31 3.07
C VAL A 50 13.29 11.90 3.61
N GLU A 51 13.19 13.07 4.22
CA GLU A 51 14.28 13.70 4.95
C GLU A 51 14.22 13.41 6.46
N LYS A 52 15.38 13.55 7.11
CA LYS A 52 15.48 13.36 8.56
C LYS A 52 14.59 14.37 9.30
N GLY A 53 13.67 13.86 10.12
CA GLY A 53 12.77 14.67 10.93
C GLY A 53 11.36 14.79 10.34
N GLU A 54 11.15 14.33 9.11
CA GLU A 54 9.83 14.19 8.52
C GLU A 54 9.05 13.04 9.16
N ARG A 55 7.73 13.11 9.07
CA ARG A 55 6.82 12.10 9.62
C ARG A 55 6.14 11.34 8.50
N ILE A 56 6.21 10.03 8.58
CA ILE A 56 5.53 9.12 7.65
C ILE A 56 4.19 8.73 8.27
N LEU A 57 3.09 8.98 7.56
CA LEU A 57 1.75 8.50 7.90
C LEU A 57 1.27 7.58 6.78
N LEU A 58 1.12 6.29 7.09
CA LEU A 58 0.60 5.30 6.16
C LEU A 58 -0.78 4.83 6.63
N GLY A 59 -1.69 4.69 5.70
CA GLY A 59 -3.01 4.11 5.93
C GLY A 59 -3.30 3.09 4.84
N PHE A 60 -3.73 1.90 5.25
CA PHE A 60 -4.15 0.85 4.34
C PHE A 60 -5.66 0.63 4.50
N ILE A 61 -6.39 0.64 3.40
CA ILE A 61 -7.85 0.49 3.40
C ILE A 61 -8.20 -0.68 2.49
N VAL A 62 -8.71 -1.75 3.08
CA VAL A 62 -9.35 -2.83 2.33
C VAL A 62 -10.84 -2.50 2.22
N PRO A 63 -11.40 -2.36 1.00
CA PRO A 63 -12.84 -2.19 0.85
C PRO A 63 -13.58 -3.37 1.48
N ALA A 64 -14.57 -3.09 2.31
CA ALA A 64 -15.40 -4.14 2.91
C ALA A 64 -16.21 -4.86 1.82
N GLY A 65 -15.95 -6.16 1.65
CA GLY A 65 -16.66 -7.02 0.72
C GLY A 65 -16.09 -8.44 0.78
N LEU A 66 -16.96 -9.45 0.65
CA LEU A 66 -16.52 -10.80 0.34
C LEU A 66 -15.83 -10.78 -1.03
N GLU A 67 -14.78 -11.57 -1.20
CA GLU A 67 -14.06 -11.70 -2.47
C GLU A 67 -15.05 -11.85 -3.64
N GLY A 68 -14.97 -10.96 -4.63
CA GLY A 68 -15.84 -10.97 -5.80
C GLY A 68 -17.26 -10.39 -5.64
N ARG A 69 -17.60 -9.73 -4.51
CA ARG A 69 -18.90 -9.04 -4.35
C ARG A 69 -18.74 -7.56 -4.01
N ILE A 70 -19.41 -6.71 -4.80
CA ILE A 70 -19.66 -5.31 -4.45
C ILE A 70 -20.53 -5.31 -3.19
N TYR A 71 -20.22 -4.44 -2.22
CA TYR A 71 -20.97 -4.27 -0.98
C TYR A 71 -22.49 -4.31 -1.24
N ASP A 72 -23.14 -5.34 -0.71
CA ASP A 72 -24.59 -5.52 -0.72
C ASP A 72 -25.07 -5.35 0.73
N PRO A 73 -25.80 -4.27 1.05
CA PRO A 73 -26.23 -3.98 2.41
C PRO A 73 -27.20 -5.02 2.99
N GLU A 74 -27.75 -5.94 2.17
CA GLU A 74 -28.60 -7.03 2.61
C GLU A 74 -27.83 -8.32 2.92
N VAL A 75 -26.52 -8.38 2.62
CA VAL A 75 -25.69 -9.54 2.92
C VAL A 75 -25.24 -9.48 4.37
N ASP A 76 -25.62 -10.51 5.13
CA ASP A 76 -25.08 -10.76 6.46
C ASP A 76 -23.59 -11.12 6.33
N ILE A 77 -22.74 -10.14 6.67
CA ILE A 77 -21.28 -10.29 6.69
C ILE A 77 -20.77 -10.88 8.03
N THR A 78 -21.65 -11.25 8.96
CA THR A 78 -21.21 -11.87 10.21
C THR A 78 -20.64 -13.26 9.91
N GLY A 79 -19.32 -13.39 10.05
CA GLY A 79 -18.57 -14.61 9.72
C GLY A 79 -17.93 -14.62 8.32
N ALA A 80 -17.98 -13.50 7.58
CA ALA A 80 -17.16 -13.34 6.39
C ALA A 80 -15.67 -13.36 6.76
N GLU A 81 -14.86 -14.12 6.02
CA GLU A 81 -13.40 -13.98 6.07
C GLU A 81 -13.02 -12.70 5.30
N PHE A 82 -12.33 -11.79 5.99
CA PHE A 82 -11.85 -10.56 5.41
C PHE A 82 -10.38 -10.70 5.03
N PHE A 83 -10.05 -10.34 3.81
CA PHE A 83 -8.66 -10.21 3.39
C PHE A 83 -8.00 -9.08 4.20
N THR A 84 -6.99 -9.43 5.00
CA THR A 84 -6.21 -8.48 5.80
C THR A 84 -4.76 -8.57 5.35
N PRO A 85 -4.25 -7.61 4.56
CA PRO A 85 -2.88 -7.65 4.12
C PRO A 85 -1.92 -7.11 5.17
N ASP A 86 -0.69 -7.60 5.12
CA ASP A 86 0.42 -7.07 5.88
C ASP A 86 1.01 -5.83 5.19
N LEU A 87 1.47 -4.87 6.01
CA LEU A 87 2.18 -3.69 5.55
C LEU A 87 3.57 -3.65 6.18
N ILE A 88 4.60 -3.63 5.34
CA ILE A 88 6.00 -3.58 5.76
C ILE A 88 6.56 -2.22 5.36
N LEU A 89 7.15 -1.52 6.33
CA LEU A 89 7.93 -0.32 6.09
C LEU A 89 9.40 -0.63 6.32
N MET A 90 10.21 -0.41 5.29
CA MET A 90 11.64 -0.68 5.29
C MET A 90 12.42 0.54 4.81
N GLY A 91 13.62 0.73 5.34
CA GLY A 91 14.46 1.87 4.99
C GLY A 91 15.62 2.07 5.94
N PRO A 92 16.58 2.93 5.56
CA PRO A 92 17.75 3.23 6.37
C PRO A 92 17.36 3.85 7.71
N GLY A 93 17.96 3.34 8.80
CA GLY A 93 17.72 3.86 10.15
C GLY A 93 16.42 3.39 10.82
N LEU A 94 15.64 2.53 10.16
CA LEU A 94 14.54 1.81 10.79
C LEU A 94 15.05 0.52 11.43
N SER A 95 14.57 0.21 12.63
CA SER A 95 14.84 -1.06 13.28
C SER A 95 14.05 -2.18 12.60
N SER A 96 14.64 -3.38 12.52
CA SER A 96 13.92 -4.56 12.05
C SER A 96 12.94 -4.99 13.14
N GLU A 97 11.65 -4.77 12.89
CA GLU A 97 10.55 -5.12 13.80
C GLU A 97 9.43 -5.80 13.00
N GLY A 98 8.82 -6.84 13.57
CA GLY A 98 7.79 -7.65 12.90
C GLY A 98 8.35 -8.84 12.11
N GLU A 99 7.47 -9.52 11.38
CA GLU A 99 7.81 -10.64 10.49
C GLU A 99 7.80 -10.16 9.04
N VAL A 100 8.77 -10.63 8.27
CA VAL A 100 8.83 -10.38 6.82
C VAL A 100 8.38 -11.66 6.12
N PRO A 101 7.43 -11.60 5.16
CA PRO A 101 6.98 -12.75 4.39
C PRO A 101 8.15 -13.46 3.69
N GLU A 102 8.15 -14.80 3.74
CA GLU A 102 9.21 -15.63 3.15
C GLU A 102 9.34 -15.46 1.63
N ASN A 103 8.27 -15.03 0.95
CA ASN A 103 8.23 -14.74 -0.48
C ASN A 103 8.69 -13.31 -0.84
N SER A 104 9.19 -12.52 0.12
CA SER A 104 9.79 -11.23 -0.20
C SER A 104 11.17 -11.43 -0.82
N ASP A 105 11.41 -10.81 -1.98
CA ASP A 105 12.72 -10.78 -2.65
C ASP A 105 13.73 -9.85 -1.93
N TYR A 106 13.51 -9.54 -0.65
CA TYR A 106 14.35 -8.63 0.11
C TYR A 106 15.50 -9.38 0.81
N SER A 107 16.74 -9.02 0.47
CA SER A 107 17.93 -9.53 1.15
C SER A 107 18.49 -8.47 2.09
N HIS A 108 18.56 -8.76 3.40
CA HIS A 108 19.22 -7.91 4.39
C HIS A 108 20.67 -7.63 3.97
N HIS A 109 20.99 -6.39 3.60
CA HIS A 109 22.36 -5.91 3.38
C HIS A 109 22.61 -4.66 4.22
#